data_AF-A0A7K3GG35-F1
#
_entry.id   AF-A0A7K3GG35-F1
#
_cell.length_a   1.000
_cell.length_b   1.000
_cell.length_c   1.000
_cell.angle_alpha   90.00
_cell.angle_beta   90.00
_cell.angle_gamma   90.00
#
_symmetry.space_group_name_H-M   'P 1'
#
loop_
_entity.id
_entity.type
_entity.pdbx_description
1 polymer ?
#
loop_
_entity_poly.entity_id
_entity_poly.type
_entity_poly.pdbx_seq_one_letter_code
_entity_poly.pdbx_strand_id
1 'polypeptide(L)'
;MQIRSRLTKSGLLGAAAVAALAFAAAPASAAPAVTASPGSNLADGQSVTVSGTGFPAGSEVAVSQCRENTTCTDTLARATVGADGSFSTAYTVRKQFTATDWSTGTGSTVTVDCAAQQCQLVAYQEGTGAVGTGISFG
;
A
#
# COMPACT_ATOMS: atom_id res chain seq x y z
N MET A 1 -40.64 78.68 15.03
CA MET A 1 -39.20 78.77 15.30
C MET A 1 -38.58 77.44 14.90
N GLN A 2 -37.45 77.51 14.21
CA GLN A 2 -36.89 76.52 13.29
C GLN A 2 -35.90 75.54 13.99
N ILE A 3 -35.78 74.31 13.44
CA ILE A 3 -34.65 73.34 13.53
C ILE A 3 -34.45 72.66 14.93
N ARG A 4 -34.25 71.34 15.15
CA ARG A 4 -33.22 70.43 14.58
C ARG A 4 -33.52 68.93 14.74
N SER A 5 -33.34 68.25 13.62
CA SER A 5 -33.30 66.81 13.36
C SER A 5 -32.22 66.06 14.15
N ARG A 6 -32.49 64.79 14.51
CA ARG A 6 -31.56 63.66 14.39
C ARG A 6 -32.34 62.37 14.12
N LEU A 7 -32.57 62.04 12.84
CA LEU A 7 -32.89 60.67 12.44
C LEU A 7 -31.59 59.86 12.44
N THR A 8 -31.39 59.05 13.47
CA THR A 8 -30.27 58.11 13.54
C THR A 8 -30.65 56.86 12.78
N LYS A 9 -30.06 56.74 11.59
CA LYS A 9 -30.16 55.59 10.69
C LYS A 9 -29.24 54.47 11.24
N SER A 10 -29.83 53.43 11.81
CA SER A 10 -29.16 52.15 12.10
C SER A 10 -30.10 51.06 11.60
N GLY A 11 -29.87 50.32 10.52
CA GLY A 11 -28.59 49.89 9.96
C GLY A 11 -28.22 48.52 10.50
N LEU A 12 -29.05 47.48 10.28
CA LEU A 12 -28.63 46.08 10.39
C LEU A 12 -29.34 45.26 9.31
N LEU A 13 -28.73 45.21 8.13
CA LEU A 13 -28.91 44.12 7.18
C LEU A 13 -28.16 42.92 7.77
N GLY A 14 -28.89 42.00 8.40
CA GLY A 14 -28.34 40.72 8.85
C GLY A 14 -28.00 39.85 7.65
N ALA A 15 -26.73 39.86 7.23
CA ALA A 15 -26.23 38.90 6.26
C ALA A 15 -26.09 37.54 6.96
N ALA A 16 -27.03 36.63 6.71
CA ALA A 16 -26.88 35.23 7.07
C ALA A 16 -25.81 34.61 6.17
N ALA A 17 -24.56 34.61 6.62
CA ALA A 17 -23.50 33.86 5.96
C ALA A 17 -23.69 32.37 6.27
N VAL A 18 -24.35 31.65 5.36
CA VAL A 18 -24.40 30.19 5.39
C VAL A 18 -23.04 29.71 4.92
N ALA A 19 -22.15 29.40 5.86
CA ALA A 19 -20.87 28.76 5.56
C ALA A 19 -21.16 27.34 5.05
N ALA A 20 -21.14 27.16 3.73
CA ALA A 20 -21.17 25.84 3.12
C ALA A 20 -19.87 25.13 3.50
N LEU A 21 -19.94 24.20 4.44
CA LEU A 21 -18.88 23.22 4.71
C LEU A 21 -18.74 22.35 3.47
N ALA A 22 -17.86 22.74 2.56
CA ALA A 22 -17.39 21.86 1.50
C ALA A 22 -16.58 20.75 2.16
N PHE A 23 -17.21 19.61 2.44
CA PHE A 23 -16.50 18.37 2.68
C PHE A 23 -15.78 18.02 1.40
N ALA A 24 -14.49 18.36 1.30
CA ALA A 24 -13.63 17.87 0.25
C ALA A 24 -13.61 16.34 0.36
N ALA A 25 -14.37 15.66 -0.49
CA ALA A 25 -14.26 14.22 -0.63
C ALA A 25 -12.83 13.95 -1.11
N ALA A 26 -12.02 13.32 -0.26
CA ALA A 26 -10.73 12.81 -0.68
C ALA A 26 -10.95 11.89 -1.90
N PRO A 27 -10.09 11.94 -2.93
CA PRO A 27 -10.19 10.99 -4.03
C PRO A 27 -10.18 9.58 -3.45
N ALA A 28 -11.11 8.73 -3.88
CA ALA A 28 -11.14 7.35 -3.47
C ALA A 28 -9.79 6.72 -3.84
N SER A 29 -8.97 6.40 -2.84
CA SER A 29 -7.72 5.67 -3.07
C SER A 29 -8.08 4.35 -3.73
N ALA A 30 -7.48 4.05 -4.88
CA ALA A 30 -7.59 2.72 -5.47
C ALA A 30 -7.12 1.69 -4.43
N ALA A 31 -7.80 0.54 -4.38
CA ALA A 31 -7.38 -0.54 -3.50
C ALA A 31 -5.93 -0.94 -3.84
N PRO A 32 -5.06 -1.13 -2.83
CA PRO A 32 -3.69 -1.59 -3.07
C PRO A 32 -3.67 -2.89 -3.88
N ALA A 33 -2.82 -2.93 -4.90
CA ALA A 33 -2.65 -4.10 -5.76
C ALA A 33 -1.17 -4.31 -6.08
N VAL A 34 -0.77 -5.57 -6.23
CA VAL A 34 0.60 -5.97 -6.57
C VAL A 34 0.55 -6.99 -7.71
N THR A 35 1.53 -6.93 -8.60
CA THR A 35 1.72 -7.87 -9.70
C THR A 35 3.20 -8.21 -9.85
N ALA A 36 3.48 -9.37 -10.44
CA ALA A 36 4.84 -9.82 -10.73
C ALA A 36 4.97 -10.17 -12.22
N SER A 37 6.05 -9.71 -12.85
CA SER A 37 6.36 -9.99 -14.25
C SER A 37 7.83 -10.39 -14.43
N PRO A 38 8.12 -11.62 -14.92
CA PRO A 38 7.17 -12.73 -15.07
C PRO A 38 6.63 -13.22 -13.72
N GLY A 39 5.45 -13.84 -13.73
CA GLY A 39 4.80 -14.39 -12.53
C GLY A 39 4.61 -15.92 -12.55
N SER A 40 5.04 -16.61 -13.60
CA SER A 40 4.88 -18.07 -13.74
C SER A 40 6.02 -18.68 -14.54
N ASN A 41 6.17 -20.02 -14.45
CA ASN A 41 7.25 -20.79 -15.06
C ASN A 41 8.64 -20.23 -14.69
N LEU A 42 8.77 -19.78 -13.44
CA LEU A 42 9.99 -19.16 -12.95
C LEU A 42 11.09 -20.20 -12.73
N ALA A 43 12.33 -19.80 -12.97
CA ALA A 43 13.53 -20.52 -12.59
C ALA A 43 14.03 -20.09 -11.20
N ASP A 44 14.78 -20.96 -10.51
CA ASP A 44 15.45 -20.58 -9.27
C ASP A 44 16.47 -19.44 -9.51
N GLY A 45 16.45 -18.41 -8.67
CA GLY A 45 17.34 -17.26 -8.80
C GLY A 45 16.94 -16.28 -9.91
N GLN A 46 15.78 -16.46 -10.54
CA GLN A 46 15.30 -15.55 -11.57
C GLN A 46 14.91 -14.19 -10.96
N SER A 47 15.27 -13.11 -11.64
CA SER A 47 14.78 -11.77 -11.29
C SER A 47 13.41 -11.53 -11.91
N VAL A 48 12.47 -11.06 -11.09
CA VAL A 48 11.12 -10.64 -11.52
C VAL A 48 10.90 -9.18 -11.15
N THR A 49 10.15 -8.47 -11.97
CA THR A 49 9.69 -7.12 -11.65
C THR A 49 8.41 -7.19 -10.86
N VAL A 50 8.42 -6.60 -9.66
CA VAL A 50 7.25 -6.44 -8.80
C VAL A 50 6.75 -5.02 -8.95
N SER A 51 5.49 -4.88 -9.33
CA SER A 51 4.84 -3.57 -9.50
C SER A 51 3.63 -3.48 -8.59
N GLY A 52 3.46 -2.35 -7.91
CA GLY A 52 2.29 -2.09 -7.07
C GLY A 52 1.67 -0.74 -7.34
N THR A 53 0.38 -0.62 -7.02
CA THR A 53 -0.45 0.59 -7.18
C THR A 53 -1.38 0.77 -5.99
N GLY A 54 -1.83 2.00 -5.73
CA GLY A 54 -2.74 2.29 -4.61
C GLY A 54 -2.05 2.32 -3.25
N PHE A 55 -0.72 2.41 -3.24
CA PHE A 55 0.06 2.56 -2.00
C PHE A 55 0.20 4.04 -1.64
N PRO A 56 0.29 4.39 -0.34
CA PRO A 56 0.52 5.75 0.10
C PRO A 56 1.79 6.36 -0.50
N ALA A 57 1.63 7.50 -1.20
CA ALA A 57 2.73 8.21 -1.84
C ALA A 57 3.83 8.62 -0.86
N GLY A 58 5.09 8.49 -1.28
CA GLY A 58 6.27 8.84 -0.47
C GLY A 58 6.60 7.84 0.65
N SER A 59 5.78 6.79 0.82
CA SER A 59 6.09 5.71 1.77
C SER A 59 7.10 4.72 1.22
N GLU A 60 7.70 3.92 2.10
CA GLU A 60 8.52 2.77 1.72
C GLU A 60 7.69 1.48 1.77
N VAL A 61 7.84 0.65 0.75
CA VAL A 61 7.28 -0.70 0.67
C VAL A 61 8.42 -1.71 0.75
N ALA A 62 8.24 -2.75 1.56
CA ALA A 62 9.13 -3.91 1.60
C ALA A 62 8.45 -5.10 0.92
N VAL A 63 9.14 -5.72 -0.04
CA VAL A 63 8.68 -6.90 -0.76
C VAL A 63 9.48 -8.12 -0.29
N SER A 64 8.78 -9.20 0.04
CA SER A 64 9.37 -10.51 0.37
C SER A 64 8.66 -11.64 -0.36
N GLN A 65 9.35 -12.76 -0.52
CA GLN A 65 8.78 -14.01 -0.99
C GLN A 65 8.22 -14.82 0.18
N CYS A 66 6.99 -15.29 0.05
CA CYS A 66 6.30 -16.00 1.11
C CYS A 66 5.50 -17.20 0.58
N ARG A 67 5.28 -18.20 1.44
CA ARG A 67 4.22 -19.22 1.22
C ARG A 67 2.85 -18.57 1.50
N GLU A 68 2.76 -17.94 2.65
CA GLU A 68 1.61 -17.20 3.19
C GLU A 68 2.13 -15.87 3.77
N ASN A 69 1.25 -14.90 4.03
CA ASN A 69 1.66 -13.57 4.52
C ASN A 69 2.49 -13.60 5.83
N THR A 70 2.50 -14.71 6.55
CA THR A 70 3.21 -14.90 7.83
C THR A 70 4.50 -15.71 7.72
N THR A 71 4.71 -16.44 6.62
CA THR A 71 5.84 -17.36 6.45
C THR A 71 6.65 -16.92 5.23
N CYS A 72 7.48 -15.92 5.46
CA CYS A 72 8.27 -15.22 4.45
C CYS A 72 9.77 -15.45 4.64
N THR A 73 10.55 -15.29 3.57
CA THR A 73 12.00 -15.22 3.67
C THR A 73 12.45 -13.90 4.31
N ASP A 74 13.62 -13.92 4.94
CA ASP A 74 14.29 -12.70 5.45
C ASP A 74 14.85 -11.80 4.34
N THR A 75 14.82 -12.26 3.08
CA THR A 75 15.26 -11.47 1.92
C THR A 75 14.21 -10.40 1.59
N LEU A 76 14.63 -9.14 1.55
CA LEU A 76 13.75 -8.00 1.26
C LEU A 76 14.26 -7.21 0.06
N ALA A 77 13.34 -6.87 -0.85
CA ALA A 77 13.52 -5.76 -1.78
C ALA A 77 12.71 -4.56 -1.27
N ARG A 78 13.24 -3.35 -1.40
CA ARG A 78 12.54 -2.13 -0.97
C ARG A 78 12.29 -1.21 -2.16
N ALA A 79 11.23 -0.43 -2.08
CA ALA A 79 10.88 0.58 -3.06
C ALA A 79 10.21 1.78 -2.38
N THR A 80 10.53 2.98 -2.85
CA THR A 80 9.78 4.18 -2.49
C THR A 80 8.58 4.30 -3.43
N VAL A 81 7.40 4.55 -2.85
CA VAL A 81 6.17 4.75 -3.60
C VAL A 81 6.15 6.15 -4.20
N GLY A 82 5.91 6.23 -5.51
CA GLY A 82 5.79 7.47 -6.26
C GLY A 82 4.61 8.34 -5.80
N ALA A 83 4.59 9.59 -6.26
CA ALA A 83 3.51 10.54 -5.96
C ALA A 83 2.14 10.09 -6.52
N ASP A 84 2.14 9.21 -7.51
CA ASP A 84 0.98 8.56 -8.12
C ASP A 84 0.52 7.30 -7.35
N GLY A 85 1.18 6.93 -6.26
CA GLY A 85 0.88 5.75 -5.46
C GLY A 85 1.37 4.44 -6.10
N SER A 86 2.28 4.52 -7.08
CA SER A 86 2.87 3.34 -7.72
C SER A 86 4.30 3.05 -7.24
N PHE A 87 4.72 1.80 -7.32
CA PHE A 87 6.14 1.43 -7.16
C PHE A 87 6.50 0.31 -8.13
N SER A 88 7.80 0.20 -8.44
CA SER A 88 8.35 -0.92 -9.19
C SER A 88 9.72 -1.28 -8.64
N THR A 89 9.97 -2.57 -8.40
CA THR A 89 11.27 -3.05 -7.91
C THR A 89 11.58 -4.44 -8.45
N ALA A 90 12.87 -4.76 -8.57
CA ALA A 90 13.30 -6.10 -8.93
C ALA A 90 13.38 -6.98 -7.68
N TYR A 91 12.92 -8.22 -7.79
CA TYR A 91 13.03 -9.22 -6.73
C TYR A 91 13.61 -10.52 -7.30
N THR A 92 14.60 -11.10 -6.63
CA THR A 92 15.19 -12.37 -7.04
C THR A 92 14.47 -13.51 -6.33
N VAL A 93 13.68 -14.29 -7.07
CA VAL A 93 12.89 -15.38 -6.49
C VAL A 93 13.74 -16.63 -6.27
N ARG A 94 13.39 -17.42 -5.24
CA ARG A 94 14.03 -18.70 -4.95
C ARG A 94 12.99 -19.81 -5.00
N LYS A 95 13.31 -20.93 -5.64
CA LYS A 95 12.45 -22.11 -5.69
C LYS A 95 12.33 -22.73 -4.31
N GLN A 96 13.37 -22.64 -3.49
CA GLN A 96 13.37 -23.07 -2.10
C GLN A 96 14.01 -21.99 -1.21
N PHE A 97 13.42 -21.73 -0.06
CA PHE A 97 13.97 -20.81 0.94
C PHE A 97 13.64 -21.25 2.37
N THR A 98 14.41 -20.75 3.31
CA THR A 98 14.14 -20.88 4.74
C THR A 98 13.29 -19.71 5.20
N ALA A 99 12.27 -20.00 6.00
CA ALA A 99 11.42 -19.02 6.64
C ALA A 99 11.25 -19.35 8.12
N THR A 100 10.78 -18.38 8.89
CA THR A 100 10.36 -18.61 10.26
C THR A 100 8.84 -18.65 10.32
N ASP A 101 8.30 -19.75 10.82
CA ASP A 101 6.86 -19.88 11.09
C ASP A 101 6.57 -19.45 12.53
N TRP A 102 5.69 -18.46 12.69
CA TRP A 102 5.31 -17.91 14.00
C TRP A 102 3.95 -18.40 14.50
N SER A 103 3.32 -19.34 13.80
CA SER A 103 1.93 -19.77 14.08
C SER A 103 1.78 -20.40 15.47
N THR A 104 2.85 -20.96 16.02
CA THR A 104 2.89 -21.61 17.34
C THR A 104 3.38 -20.68 18.47
N GLY A 105 3.67 -19.41 18.17
CA GLY A 105 4.24 -18.44 19.13
C GLY A 105 5.72 -18.69 19.49
N THR A 106 6.31 -19.79 19.03
CA THR A 106 7.76 -20.06 19.08
C THR A 106 8.26 -20.16 17.65
N GLY A 107 9.06 -19.17 17.22
CA GLY A 107 9.57 -19.09 15.86
C GLY A 107 10.26 -20.39 15.45
N SER A 108 9.63 -21.13 14.54
CA SER A 108 10.12 -22.42 14.07
C SER A 108 10.68 -22.26 12.67
N THR A 109 11.93 -22.66 12.47
CA THR A 109 12.53 -22.63 11.14
C THR A 109 11.88 -23.69 10.26
N VAL A 110 11.31 -23.26 9.15
CA VAL A 110 10.69 -24.13 8.14
C VAL A 110 11.39 -23.93 6.80
N THR A 111 11.44 -25.00 6.02
CA THR A 111 11.88 -24.95 4.63
C THR A 111 10.66 -24.89 3.73
N VAL A 112 10.59 -23.88 2.87
CA VAL A 112 9.51 -23.69 1.89
C VAL A 112 10.05 -24.08 0.51
N ASP A 113 9.39 -25.04 -0.13
CA ASP A 113 9.63 -25.42 -1.54
C ASP A 113 8.48 -24.94 -2.42
N CYS A 114 8.69 -23.89 -3.21
CA CYS A 114 7.72 -23.30 -4.13
C CYS A 114 7.49 -24.07 -5.43
N ALA A 115 8.21 -25.18 -5.66
CA ALA A 115 7.87 -26.11 -6.74
C ALA A 115 6.77 -27.09 -6.32
N ALA A 116 6.65 -27.37 -5.02
CA ALA A 116 5.67 -28.31 -4.47
C ALA A 116 4.36 -27.64 -3.99
N GLN A 117 4.38 -26.32 -3.79
CA GLN A 117 3.27 -25.54 -3.22
C GLN A 117 3.24 -24.12 -3.78
N GLN A 118 2.11 -23.44 -3.63
CA GLN A 118 1.95 -22.05 -4.07
C GLN A 118 2.78 -21.11 -3.20
N CYS A 119 3.52 -20.21 -3.87
CA CYS A 119 4.22 -19.11 -3.24
C CYS A 119 3.74 -17.78 -3.84
N GLN A 120 4.07 -16.69 -3.16
CA GLN A 120 3.66 -15.35 -3.53
C GLN A 120 4.75 -14.33 -3.21
N LEU A 121 4.71 -13.19 -3.88
CA LEU A 121 5.45 -11.99 -3.48
C LEU A 121 4.50 -11.08 -2.74
N VAL A 122 4.87 -10.73 -1.51
CA VAL A 122 4.08 -9.91 -0.60
C VAL A 122 4.77 -8.56 -0.45
N ALA A 123 4.07 -7.51 -0.81
CA ALA A 123 4.43 -6.13 -0.48
C ALA A 123 3.79 -5.77 0.86
N TYR A 124 4.60 -5.39 1.83
CA TYR A 124 4.16 -4.88 3.12
C TYR A 124 4.44 -3.39 3.23
N GLN A 125 3.44 -2.67 3.70
CA GLN A 125 3.52 -1.26 4.05
C GLN A 125 2.50 -0.98 5.17
N GLU A 126 2.84 -0.10 6.12
CA GLU A 126 2.10 0.05 7.38
C GLU A 126 0.62 0.49 7.20
N GLY A 127 0.37 1.43 6.28
CA GLY A 127 -0.96 1.95 5.97
C GLY A 127 -1.82 1.04 5.08
N THR A 128 -1.23 0.13 4.29
CA THR A 128 -1.97 -0.80 3.43
C THR A 128 -2.03 -2.23 3.97
N GLY A 129 -1.16 -2.58 4.91
CA GLY A 129 -0.91 -3.96 5.30
C GLY A 129 -0.19 -4.75 4.21
N ALA A 130 -0.32 -6.08 4.28
CA ALA A 130 0.29 -7.02 3.34
C ALA A 130 -0.59 -7.26 2.11
N VAL A 131 -0.02 -7.04 0.92
CA VAL A 131 -0.69 -7.24 -0.38
C VAL A 131 0.16 -8.19 -1.21
N GLY A 132 -0.43 -9.32 -1.63
CA GLY A 132 0.28 -10.41 -2.28
C GLY A 132 -0.10 -10.63 -3.74
N THR A 133 0.84 -11.16 -4.53
CA THR A 133 0.59 -11.75 -5.85
C THR A 133 1.19 -13.14 -5.92
N GLY A 134 0.42 -14.11 -6.41
CA GLY A 134 0.90 -15.48 -6.59
C GLY A 134 2.00 -15.56 -7.64
N ILE A 135 2.95 -16.48 -7.43
CA ILE A 135 3.99 -16.85 -8.38
C ILE A 135 4.11 -18.38 -8.49
N SER A 136 4.56 -18.88 -9.64
CA SER A 136 4.80 -20.31 -9.84
C SER A 136 6.13 -20.60 -10.52
N PHE A 137 6.76 -21.71 -10.11
CA PHE A 137 8.00 -22.21 -10.69
C PHE A 137 7.70 -23.31 -11.72
N GLY A 138 8.57 -23.39 -12.74
CA GLY A 138 8.57 -24.48 -13.72
C GLY A 138 9.36 -25.70 -13.26
#